data_AF-A0A973IXS0-F1
#
_entry.id   AF-A0A973IXS0-F1
#
_cell.length_a   1.000
_cell.length_b   1.000
_cell.length_c   1.000
_cell.angle_alpha   90.00
_cell.angle_beta   90.00
_cell.angle_gamma   90.00
#
_symmetry.space_group_name_H-M   'P 1'
#
loop_
_entity.id
_entity.type
_entity.pdbx_description
1 polymer ?
#
loop_
_entity_poly.entity_id
_entity_poly.type
_entity_poly.pdbx_seq_one_letter_code
_entity_poly.pdbx_strand_id
1 'polypeptide(L)'
;NDNSSKYYSFIDGPITANNPMAVHHAWGRTYKDLWQRFFNLHGHRQRFQNGFDCQGLWVEVEVEKELGLKMKKDIENLVPGDKNASIAKFVQLCKERVYRFSDTQSQQSKRLGYFMDWDHSYYTMSETNNYMIWRFLKTCFEAGWIYKGHDSVPWCPRCETAISQHEMLTEDYKEVVHESIFLKFPIVGRDKEYLLVWTTTPWTVPANVFISVDEKKEYALVEGEQGERYWMMDELVPS
;
A
#
# COMPACT_ATOMS: atom_id res chain seq x y z
N ASN A 1 29.00 -25.04 7.09
CA ASN A 1 29.33 -26.11 6.10
C ASN A 1 29.96 -25.51 4.85
N ASP A 2 31.00 -24.70 5.00
CA ASP A 2 31.42 -23.80 3.91
C ASP A 2 32.12 -24.51 2.76
N ASN A 3 32.63 -25.71 3.02
CA ASN A 3 33.27 -26.58 2.04
C ASN A 3 32.31 -27.63 1.43
N SER A 4 31.01 -27.59 1.75
CA SER A 4 30.05 -28.55 1.21
C SER A 4 29.74 -28.27 -0.25
N SER A 5 29.62 -29.35 -1.04
CA SER A 5 29.14 -29.31 -2.43
C SER A 5 27.61 -29.26 -2.55
N LYS A 6 26.88 -29.54 -1.45
CA LYS A 6 25.42 -29.44 -1.39
C LYS A 6 25.02 -28.06 -0.91
N TYR A 7 24.06 -27.43 -1.58
CA TYR A 7 23.57 -26.10 -1.23
C TYR A 7 22.13 -26.14 -0.75
N TYR A 8 21.80 -25.24 0.16
CA TYR A 8 20.42 -24.86 0.47
C TYR A 8 20.35 -23.33 0.44
N SER A 9 19.49 -22.79 -0.42
CA SER A 9 19.31 -21.35 -0.54
C SER A 9 18.03 -20.95 0.20
N PHE A 10 18.20 -20.12 1.22
CA PHE A 10 17.11 -19.50 1.93
C PHE A 10 17.25 -17.99 1.81
N ILE A 11 16.12 -17.32 1.54
CA ILE A 11 16.03 -15.86 1.51
C ILE A 11 15.05 -15.48 2.60
N ASP A 12 15.53 -14.76 3.60
CA ASP A 12 14.66 -14.25 4.66
C ASP A 12 13.81 -13.10 4.11
N GLY A 13 12.49 -13.26 4.16
CA GLY A 13 11.57 -12.14 3.95
C GLY A 13 11.81 -11.10 5.04
N PRO A 14 12.25 -9.88 4.68
CA PRO A 14 12.73 -8.90 5.65
C PRO A 14 11.58 -8.43 6.54
N ILE A 15 11.85 -8.29 7.84
CA ILE A 15 10.89 -7.68 8.78
C ILE A 15 10.96 -6.16 8.66
N THR A 16 9.83 -5.47 8.64
CA THR A 16 9.82 -4.01 8.71
C THR A 16 10.39 -3.55 10.06
N ALA A 17 11.43 -2.73 10.03
CA ALA A 17 12.14 -2.23 11.20
C ALA A 17 11.45 -0.99 11.79
N ASN A 18 10.13 -1.06 12.00
CA ASN A 18 9.34 0.07 12.49
C ASN A 18 8.83 -0.09 13.93
N ASN A 19 8.73 -1.32 14.45
CA ASN A 19 8.17 -1.63 15.77
C ASN A 19 8.82 -2.88 16.40
N PRO A 20 8.67 -3.15 17.71
CA PRO A 20 9.13 -4.39 18.31
C PRO A 20 8.41 -5.62 17.73
N MET A 21 9.05 -6.80 17.80
CA MET A 21 8.42 -8.04 17.36
C MET A 21 7.22 -8.43 18.25
N ALA A 22 6.09 -8.69 17.61
CA ALA A 22 4.95 -9.41 18.19
C ALA A 22 5.01 -10.94 17.94
N VAL A 23 4.12 -11.70 18.59
CA VAL A 23 4.08 -13.19 18.59
C VAL A 23 4.04 -13.78 17.17
N HIS A 24 3.32 -13.15 16.24
CA HIS A 24 3.26 -13.64 14.85
C HIS A 24 4.64 -13.64 14.17
N HIS A 25 5.54 -12.71 14.52
CA HIS A 25 6.92 -12.73 14.03
C HIS A 25 7.71 -13.92 14.60
N ALA A 26 7.53 -14.22 15.89
CA ALA A 26 8.18 -15.36 16.54
C ALA A 26 7.73 -16.68 15.90
N TRP A 27 6.46 -16.79 15.53
CA TRP A 27 5.92 -17.94 14.83
C TRP A 27 6.60 -18.15 13.47
N GLY A 28 6.62 -17.11 12.62
CA GLY A 28 7.27 -17.17 11.31
C GLY A 28 8.78 -17.47 11.40
N ARG A 29 9.49 -16.82 12.33
CA ARG A 29 10.93 -17.03 12.54
C ARG A 29 11.25 -18.45 13.03
N THR A 30 10.41 -19.03 13.87
CA THR A 30 10.57 -20.42 14.34
C THR A 30 10.56 -21.42 13.17
N TYR A 31 9.62 -21.28 12.23
CA TYR A 31 9.59 -22.17 11.06
C TYR A 31 10.79 -21.98 10.12
N LYS A 32 11.20 -20.72 9.92
CA LYS A 32 12.37 -20.39 9.09
C LYS A 32 13.65 -21.01 9.69
N ASP A 33 13.81 -20.90 11.01
CA ASP A 33 14.95 -21.47 11.75
C ASP A 33 15.01 -22.99 11.66
N LEU A 34 13.86 -23.68 11.82
CA LEU A 34 13.76 -25.14 11.75
C LEU A 34 14.37 -25.68 10.45
N TRP A 35 13.94 -25.15 9.31
CA TRP A 35 14.40 -25.63 8.00
C TRP A 35 15.87 -25.34 7.75
N GLN A 36 16.33 -24.13 8.08
CA GLN A 36 17.75 -23.80 7.97
C GLN A 36 18.59 -24.75 8.84
N ARG A 37 18.22 -24.98 10.09
CA ARG A 37 18.95 -25.91 10.96
C ARG A 37 18.93 -27.33 10.42
N PHE A 38 17.78 -27.81 9.94
CA PHE A 38 17.62 -29.14 9.35
C PHE A 38 18.59 -29.36 8.19
N PHE A 39 18.64 -28.45 7.21
CA PHE A 39 19.54 -28.58 6.06
C PHE A 39 21.01 -28.40 6.44
N ASN A 40 21.31 -27.53 7.41
CA ASN A 40 22.66 -27.40 7.95
C ASN A 40 23.14 -28.70 8.62
N LEU A 41 22.28 -29.38 9.38
CA LEU A 41 22.60 -30.69 9.97
C LEU A 41 22.80 -31.79 8.91
N HIS A 42 22.12 -31.69 7.77
CA HIS A 42 22.33 -32.57 6.61
C HIS A 42 23.57 -32.22 5.77
N GLY A 43 24.41 -31.29 6.26
CA GLY A 43 25.67 -30.94 5.61
C GLY A 43 25.51 -29.96 4.45
N HIS A 44 24.37 -29.28 4.28
CA HIS A 44 24.23 -28.27 3.23
C HIS A 44 24.96 -26.97 3.59
N ARG A 45 25.63 -26.38 2.60
CA ARG A 45 26.12 -24.99 2.65
C ARG A 45 24.96 -24.04 2.42
N GLN A 46 24.84 -23.02 3.27
CA GLN A 46 23.78 -22.03 3.20
C GLN A 46 24.19 -20.71 3.84
N ARG A 47 23.41 -19.66 3.60
CA ARG A 47 23.56 -18.35 4.23
C ARG A 47 22.55 -18.21 5.36
N PHE A 48 23.02 -17.80 6.52
CA PHE A 48 22.21 -17.48 7.67
C PHE A 48 22.05 -15.96 7.74
N GLN A 49 21.35 -15.35 6.77
CA GLN A 49 21.27 -13.89 6.68
C GLN A 49 19.84 -13.39 6.95
N ASN A 50 19.70 -12.50 7.93
CA ASN A 50 18.44 -11.80 8.23
C ASN A 50 18.31 -10.52 7.39
N GLY A 51 17.07 -10.13 7.09
CA GLY A 51 16.75 -8.88 6.41
C GLY A 51 15.94 -7.90 7.26
N PHE A 52 16.21 -6.62 7.09
CA PHE A 52 15.37 -5.53 7.58
C PHE A 52 14.84 -4.70 6.42
N ASP A 53 13.53 -4.48 6.44
CA ASP A 53 12.86 -3.53 5.57
C ASP A 53 12.78 -2.18 6.27
N CYS A 54 13.35 -1.15 5.64
CA CYS A 54 13.75 0.11 6.24
C CYS A 54 13.07 1.33 5.60
N GLN A 55 12.28 1.13 4.54
CA GLN A 55 11.74 2.23 3.74
C GLN A 55 10.21 2.17 3.68
N GLY A 56 9.62 3.23 3.14
CA GLY A 56 8.19 3.29 2.84
C GLY A 56 7.31 3.78 3.99
N LEU A 57 6.02 3.79 3.70
CA LEU A 57 4.99 4.50 4.47
C LEU A 57 4.93 4.04 5.94
N TRP A 58 5.15 2.75 6.20
CA TRP A 58 5.10 2.17 7.55
C TRP A 58 6.14 2.72 8.53
N VAL A 59 7.27 3.22 8.03
CA VAL A 59 8.29 3.89 8.84
C VAL A 59 7.94 5.37 8.97
N GLU A 60 7.63 6.03 7.85
CA GLU A 60 7.34 7.46 7.80
C GLU A 60 6.17 7.85 8.70
N VAL A 61 5.06 7.09 8.64
CA VAL A 61 3.85 7.36 9.44
C VAL A 61 4.10 7.23 10.94
N GLU A 62 4.98 6.34 11.36
CA GLU A 62 5.31 6.21 12.77
C GLU A 62 6.20 7.37 13.27
N VAL A 63 7.10 7.87 12.42
CA VAL A 63 7.87 9.08 12.72
C VAL A 63 6.96 10.32 12.73
N GLU A 64 6.01 10.43 11.80
CA GLU A 64 4.97 11.47 11.81
C GLU A 64 4.22 11.48 13.14
N LYS A 65 3.78 10.30 13.63
CA LYS A 65 3.09 10.15 14.91
C LYS A 65 3.95 10.57 16.09
N GLU A 66 5.22 10.17 16.13
CA GLU A 66 6.16 10.56 17.20
C GLU A 66 6.39 12.07 17.25
N LEU A 67 6.39 12.73 16.09
CA LEU A 67 6.54 14.17 15.96
C LEU A 67 5.22 14.95 16.05
N GLY A 68 4.08 14.25 16.12
CA GLY A 68 2.74 14.86 16.13
C GLY A 68 2.35 15.57 14.83
N LEU A 69 2.94 15.19 13.69
CA LEU A 69 2.65 15.76 12.38
C LEU A 69 1.30 15.26 11.86
N LYS A 70 0.51 16.14 11.23
CA LYS A 70 -0.83 15.82 10.72
C LYS A 70 -0.92 15.85 9.21
N MET A 71 -0.10 16.68 8.57
CA MET A 71 -0.07 16.88 7.13
C MET A 71 1.36 16.71 6.62
N LYS A 72 1.54 16.30 5.35
CA LYS A 72 2.88 16.23 4.75
C LYS A 72 3.60 17.57 4.72
N LYS A 73 2.85 18.67 4.59
CA LYS A 73 3.42 20.02 4.68
C LYS A 73 4.11 20.29 6.02
N ASP A 74 3.72 19.60 7.09
CA ASP A 74 4.38 19.77 8.39
C ASP A 74 5.82 19.23 8.34
N ILE A 75 6.07 18.16 7.55
CA ILE A 75 7.40 17.62 7.29
C ILE A 75 8.28 18.68 6.64
N GLU A 76 7.75 19.46 5.69
CA GLU A 76 8.51 20.50 4.97
C GLU A 76 8.89 21.69 5.86
N ASN A 77 8.31 21.80 7.06
CA ASN A 77 8.50 22.90 8.00
C ASN A 77 9.33 22.51 9.26
N LEU A 78 9.94 21.32 9.28
CA LEU A 78 10.79 20.87 10.40
C LEU A 78 12.05 21.72 10.63
N VAL A 79 12.51 22.40 9.58
CA VAL A 79 13.57 23.42 9.58
C VAL A 79 12.97 24.69 8.96
N PRO A 80 12.82 25.77 9.74
CA PRO A 80 12.20 27.01 9.26
C PRO A 80 12.93 27.57 8.04
N GLY A 81 12.19 27.79 6.95
CA GLY A 81 12.70 28.43 5.73
C GLY A 81 13.52 27.55 4.80
N ASP A 82 13.74 26.26 5.13
CA ASP A 82 14.50 25.34 4.28
C ASP A 82 13.81 23.97 4.16
N LYS A 83 13.05 23.82 3.07
CA LYS A 83 12.35 22.58 2.74
C LYS A 83 13.30 21.38 2.57
N ASN A 84 14.48 21.58 1.99
CA ASN A 84 15.40 20.47 1.75
C ASN A 84 16.03 19.99 3.05
N ALA A 85 16.42 20.93 3.93
CA ALA A 85 16.91 20.59 5.26
C ALA A 85 15.82 19.91 6.11
N SER A 86 14.55 20.35 5.98
CA SER A 86 13.42 19.70 6.62
C SER A 86 13.24 18.24 6.18
N ILE A 87 13.27 17.98 4.87
CA ILE A 87 13.19 16.62 4.31
C ILE A 87 14.39 15.77 4.77
N ALA A 88 15.61 16.31 4.70
CA ALA A 88 16.81 15.60 5.14
C ALA A 88 16.74 15.22 6.64
N LYS A 89 16.25 16.13 7.48
CA LYS A 89 16.01 15.88 8.90
C LYS A 89 14.97 14.78 9.12
N PHE A 90 13.87 14.80 8.38
CA PHE A 90 12.85 13.75 8.47
C PHE A 90 13.38 12.37 8.06
N VAL A 91 14.14 12.30 6.95
CA VAL A 91 14.79 11.08 6.49
C VAL A 91 15.76 10.54 7.56
N GLN A 92 16.50 11.43 8.22
CA GLN A 92 17.41 11.04 9.28
C GLN A 92 16.67 10.45 10.49
N LEU A 93 15.55 11.04 10.91
CA LEU A 93 14.70 10.49 11.96
C LEU A 93 14.12 9.13 11.59
N CYS A 94 13.74 8.92 10.33
CA CYS A 94 13.31 7.61 9.83
C CYS A 94 14.43 6.56 9.93
N LYS A 95 15.66 6.92 9.53
CA LYS A 95 16.83 6.03 9.67
C LYS A 95 17.13 5.69 11.13
N GLU A 96 17.07 6.68 12.03
CA GLU A 96 17.26 6.48 13.47
C GLU A 96 16.22 5.53 14.05
N ARG A 97 14.95 5.69 13.66
CA ARG A 97 13.88 4.76 14.02
C ARG A 97 14.19 3.33 13.55
N VAL A 98 14.62 3.18 12.30
CA VAL A 98 15.00 1.88 11.72
C VAL A 98 16.11 1.23 12.53
N TYR A 99 17.20 1.95 12.82
CA TYR A 99 18.31 1.41 13.60
C TYR A 99 17.89 0.98 15.02
N ARG A 100 17.04 1.78 15.68
CA ARG A 100 16.51 1.48 17.01
C ARG A 100 15.71 0.18 17.02
N PHE A 101 14.80 0.01 16.07
CA PHE A 101 13.94 -1.17 16.03
C PHE A 101 14.61 -2.39 15.39
N SER A 102 15.52 -2.24 14.44
CA SER A 102 16.31 -3.36 13.93
C SER A 102 17.20 -3.96 15.02
N ASP A 103 17.80 -3.14 15.89
CA ASP A 103 18.53 -3.66 17.06
C ASP A 103 17.58 -4.37 18.03
N THR A 104 16.46 -3.73 18.39
CA THR A 104 15.44 -4.35 19.27
C THR A 104 14.98 -5.71 18.74
N GLN A 105 14.62 -5.79 17.46
CA GLN A 105 14.19 -7.02 16.79
C GLN A 105 15.31 -8.07 16.72
N SER A 106 16.56 -7.64 16.52
CA SER A 106 17.73 -8.52 16.57
C SER A 106 17.90 -9.14 17.95
N GLN A 107 17.83 -8.35 19.03
CA GLN A 107 17.93 -8.85 20.40
C GLN A 107 16.78 -9.82 20.74
N GLN A 108 15.56 -9.47 20.35
CA GLN A 108 14.39 -10.33 20.53
C GLN A 108 14.54 -11.65 19.74
N SER A 109 15.10 -11.62 18.53
CA SER A 109 15.33 -12.81 17.72
C SER A 109 16.45 -13.70 18.26
N LYS A 110 17.54 -13.10 18.75
CA LYS A 110 18.62 -13.81 19.46
C LYS A 110 18.05 -14.52 20.69
N ARG A 111 17.17 -13.87 21.45
CA ARG A 111 16.51 -14.45 22.63
C ARG A 111 15.54 -15.59 22.28
N LEU A 112 14.92 -15.56 21.10
CA LEU A 112 14.13 -16.67 20.57
C LEU A 112 14.99 -17.88 20.18
N GLY A 113 16.31 -17.70 20.05
CA GLY A 113 17.23 -18.72 19.56
C GLY A 113 17.29 -18.79 18.04
N TYR A 114 16.82 -17.76 17.32
CA TYR A 114 16.87 -17.73 15.87
C TYR A 114 18.33 -17.65 15.39
N PHE A 115 18.78 -18.66 14.65
CA PHE A 115 20.19 -18.80 14.29
C PHE A 115 20.51 -18.07 12.99
N MET A 116 20.98 -16.83 13.12
CA MET A 116 21.39 -15.97 12.01
C MET A 116 22.76 -15.34 12.25
N ASP A 117 23.42 -14.94 11.17
CA ASP A 117 24.55 -14.03 11.13
C ASP A 117 24.04 -12.60 11.33
N TRP A 118 23.91 -12.23 12.60
CA TRP A 118 23.33 -10.95 13.00
C TRP A 118 24.19 -9.76 12.59
N ASP A 119 25.50 -9.93 12.54
CA ASP A 119 26.46 -8.86 12.22
C ASP A 119 26.42 -8.49 10.72
N HIS A 120 25.96 -9.41 9.87
CA HIS A 120 25.84 -9.23 8.42
C HIS A 120 24.38 -9.24 7.92
N SER A 121 23.44 -8.75 8.73
CA SER A 121 22.06 -8.52 8.29
C SER A 121 22.01 -7.52 7.12
N TYR A 122 21.12 -7.73 6.16
CA TYR A 122 20.92 -6.78 5.06
C TYR A 122 19.82 -5.76 5.38
N TYR A 123 19.98 -4.54 4.87
CA TYR A 123 19.05 -3.43 5.06
C TYR A 123 18.59 -2.90 3.71
N THR A 124 17.29 -2.66 3.51
CA THR A 124 16.79 -2.12 2.24
C THR A 124 17.27 -0.69 1.97
N MET A 125 17.62 0.06 3.01
CA MET A 125 18.23 1.39 2.90
C MET A 125 19.74 1.41 2.63
N SER A 126 20.40 0.26 2.51
CA SER A 126 21.84 0.21 2.20
C SER A 126 22.11 0.70 0.77
N GLU A 127 23.29 1.30 0.56
CA GLU A 127 23.72 1.78 -0.75
C GLU A 127 23.73 0.66 -1.80
N THR A 128 24.23 -0.52 -1.43
CA THR A 128 24.25 -1.71 -2.29
C THR A 128 22.85 -2.11 -2.74
N ASN A 129 21.87 -2.10 -1.84
CA ASN A 129 20.50 -2.48 -2.19
C ASN A 129 19.87 -1.42 -3.10
N ASN A 130 19.98 -0.14 -2.75
CA ASN A 130 19.50 0.97 -3.59
C ASN A 130 20.10 0.92 -5.01
N TYR A 131 21.40 0.64 -5.13
CA TYR A 131 22.05 0.50 -6.44
C TYR A 131 21.52 -0.68 -7.25
N MET A 132 21.23 -1.81 -6.60
CA MET A 132 20.62 -2.97 -7.26
C MET A 132 19.19 -2.70 -7.70
N ILE A 133 18.40 -1.97 -6.90
CA ILE A 133 17.06 -1.50 -7.27
C ILE A 133 17.16 -0.58 -8.50
N TRP A 134 18.07 0.39 -8.51
CA TRP A 134 18.26 1.28 -9.65
C TRP A 134 18.64 0.52 -10.93
N ARG A 135 19.53 -0.49 -10.81
CA ARG A 135 19.88 -1.36 -11.93
C ARG A 135 18.67 -2.13 -12.45
N PHE A 136 17.84 -2.66 -11.56
CA PHE A 136 16.61 -3.37 -11.93
C PHE A 136 15.64 -2.44 -12.67
N LEU A 137 15.37 -1.26 -12.11
CA LEU A 137 14.51 -0.25 -12.74
C LEU A 137 15.05 0.18 -14.12
N LYS A 138 16.36 0.38 -14.25
CA LYS A 138 17.00 0.68 -15.55
C LYS A 138 16.76 -0.44 -16.56
N THR A 139 16.91 -1.70 -16.15
CA THR A 139 16.67 -2.87 -17.02
C THR A 139 15.20 -2.90 -17.49
N CYS A 140 14.25 -2.70 -16.58
CA CYS A 140 12.83 -2.66 -16.91
C CYS A 140 12.49 -1.48 -17.84
N PHE A 141 13.12 -0.32 -17.62
CA PHE A 141 12.97 0.84 -18.50
C PHE A 141 13.53 0.58 -19.90
N GLU A 142 14.73 -0.01 -20.02
CA GLU A 142 15.34 -0.39 -21.29
C GLU A 142 14.54 -1.45 -22.05
N ALA A 143 13.82 -2.32 -21.33
CA ALA A 143 12.88 -3.29 -21.91
C ALA A 143 11.52 -2.68 -22.29
N GLY A 144 11.28 -1.39 -22.01
CA GLY A 144 10.00 -0.72 -22.28
C GLY A 144 8.86 -1.07 -21.32
N TRP A 145 9.14 -1.65 -20.15
CA TRP A 145 8.12 -2.06 -19.17
C TRP A 145 7.76 -0.94 -18.18
N ILE A 146 8.61 0.08 -18.04
CA ILE A 146 8.34 1.26 -17.22
C ILE A 146 7.96 2.41 -18.14
N TYR A 147 6.79 2.99 -17.90
CA TYR A 147 6.30 4.16 -18.63
C TYR A 147 5.65 5.16 -17.67
N LYS A 148 5.56 6.41 -18.10
CA LYS A 148 4.82 7.46 -17.41
C LYS A 148 3.49 7.66 -18.12
N GLY A 149 2.39 7.51 -17.40
CA GLY A 149 1.02 7.68 -17.91
C GLY A 149 0.12 8.45 -16.94
N HIS A 150 -1.13 8.62 -17.34
CA HIS A 150 -2.20 9.14 -16.49
C HIS A 150 -3.29 8.07 -16.41
N ASP A 151 -3.73 7.76 -15.20
CA ASP A 151 -4.75 6.75 -14.94
C ASP A 151 -5.50 7.09 -13.65
N SER A 152 -6.68 6.50 -13.46
CA SER A 152 -7.42 6.54 -12.22
C SER A 152 -6.85 5.51 -11.24
N VAL A 153 -6.19 5.99 -10.19
CA VAL A 153 -5.54 5.14 -9.18
C VAL A 153 -6.14 5.36 -7.79
N PRO A 154 -6.16 4.34 -6.92
CA PRO A 154 -6.44 4.54 -5.50
C PRO A 154 -5.49 5.58 -4.91
N TRP A 155 -6.05 6.57 -4.21
CA TRP A 155 -5.30 7.69 -3.65
C TRP A 155 -5.62 7.86 -2.18
N CYS A 156 -4.58 7.90 -1.34
CA CYS A 156 -4.77 8.24 0.07
C CYS A 156 -4.63 9.76 0.25
N PRO A 157 -5.69 10.49 0.66
CA PRO A 157 -5.61 11.93 0.85
C PRO A 157 -4.75 12.32 2.05
N ARG A 158 -4.64 11.47 3.08
CA ARG A 158 -3.76 11.71 4.24
C ARG A 158 -2.28 11.52 3.88
N CYS A 159 -1.98 10.41 3.22
CA CYS A 159 -0.61 10.07 2.81
C CYS A 159 -0.21 10.77 1.52
N GLU A 160 -1.06 11.59 0.90
CA GLU A 160 -0.83 12.33 -0.34
C GLU A 160 -0.01 11.52 -1.38
N THR A 161 -0.45 10.30 -1.67
CA THR A 161 0.20 9.39 -2.62
C THR A 161 -0.79 8.37 -3.18
N ALA A 162 -0.49 7.90 -4.39
CA ALA A 162 -1.16 6.75 -4.97
C ALA A 162 -0.77 5.47 -4.22
N ILE A 163 -1.70 4.51 -4.16
CA ILE A 163 -1.55 3.22 -3.48
C ILE A 163 -1.78 2.09 -4.49
N SER A 164 -0.96 1.03 -4.42
CA SER A 164 -1.13 -0.14 -5.25
C SER A 164 -2.33 -0.99 -4.84
N GLN A 165 -2.84 -1.81 -5.75
CA GLN A 165 -3.94 -2.73 -5.44
C GLN A 165 -3.60 -3.68 -4.28
N HIS A 166 -2.35 -4.15 -4.19
CA HIS A 166 -1.93 -5.06 -3.14
C HIS A 166 -1.98 -4.40 -1.75
N GLU A 167 -1.55 -3.14 -1.63
CA GLU A 167 -1.66 -2.39 -0.38
C GLU A 167 -3.14 -2.21 0.04
N MET A 168 -4.03 -1.93 -0.92
CA MET A 168 -5.46 -1.80 -0.65
C MET A 168 -6.12 -3.12 -0.23
N LEU A 169 -5.68 -4.27 -0.77
CA LEU A 169 -6.22 -5.58 -0.42
C LEU A 169 -5.68 -6.11 0.91
N THR A 170 -4.48 -5.68 1.31
CA THR A 170 -3.87 -6.07 2.58
C THR A 170 -4.32 -5.21 3.76
N GLU A 171 -4.80 -3.99 3.50
CA GLU A 171 -5.49 -3.18 4.51
C GLU A 171 -6.99 -3.52 4.47
N ASP A 172 -7.51 -4.09 5.56
CA ASP A 172 -8.88 -4.61 5.61
C ASP A 172 -9.93 -3.56 5.18
N TYR A 173 -10.80 -3.97 4.25
CA TYR A 173 -12.01 -3.23 3.93
C TYR A 173 -12.84 -3.00 5.19
N LYS A 174 -13.37 -1.78 5.33
CA LYS A 174 -14.19 -1.38 6.47
C LYS A 174 -15.61 -1.11 6.01
N GLU A 175 -16.56 -1.60 6.78
CA GLU A 175 -17.95 -1.18 6.64
C GLU A 175 -18.07 0.28 7.07
N VAL A 176 -18.61 1.10 6.18
CA VAL A 176 -18.81 2.53 6.37
C VAL A 176 -20.18 2.93 5.82
N VAL A 177 -20.77 3.95 6.43
CA VAL A 177 -22.06 4.49 5.99
C VAL A 177 -21.82 5.63 4.99
N HIS A 178 -22.46 5.54 3.83
CA HIS A 178 -22.41 6.57 2.80
C HIS A 178 -23.80 7.17 2.57
N GLU A 179 -23.82 8.45 2.21
CA GLU A 179 -25.03 9.09 1.69
C GLU A 179 -25.35 8.52 0.30
N SER A 180 -26.56 7.99 0.16
CA SER A 180 -27.08 7.43 -1.09
C SER A 180 -28.10 8.39 -1.66
N ILE A 181 -27.84 8.94 -2.85
CA ILE A 181 -28.69 9.94 -3.49
C ILE A 181 -29.19 9.47 -4.85
N PHE A 182 -30.37 9.99 -5.22
CA PHE A 182 -30.91 9.89 -6.57
C PHE A 182 -30.93 11.29 -7.20
N LEU A 183 -30.48 11.38 -8.45
CA LEU A 183 -30.35 12.60 -9.22
C LEU A 183 -31.26 12.54 -10.43
N LYS A 184 -31.95 13.63 -10.72
CA LYS A 184 -32.78 13.80 -11.92
C LYS A 184 -31.97 14.57 -12.96
N PHE A 185 -31.67 13.95 -14.10
CA PHE A 185 -31.03 14.61 -15.24
C PHE A 185 -32.07 14.92 -16.32
N PRO A 186 -32.38 16.21 -16.58
CA PRO A 186 -33.38 16.58 -17.59
C PRO A 186 -32.91 16.22 -19.00
N ILE A 187 -33.82 15.66 -19.80
CA ILE A 187 -33.55 15.38 -21.21
C ILE A 187 -33.83 16.64 -22.03
N VAL A 188 -32.79 17.13 -22.72
CA VAL A 188 -32.90 18.32 -23.58
C VAL A 188 -33.97 18.09 -24.65
N GLY A 189 -34.95 19.00 -24.72
CA GLY A 189 -36.04 18.95 -25.70
C GLY A 189 -37.23 18.07 -25.31
N ARG A 190 -37.25 17.46 -24.11
CA ARG A 190 -38.40 16.70 -23.60
C ARG A 190 -38.91 17.31 -22.29
N ASP A 191 -40.18 17.74 -22.29
CA ASP A 191 -40.76 18.38 -21.10
C ASP A 191 -41.02 17.36 -19.98
N LYS A 192 -40.61 17.74 -18.77
CA LYS A 192 -40.73 16.94 -17.54
C LYS A 192 -40.23 15.49 -17.68
N GLU A 193 -39.23 15.25 -18.54
CA GLU A 193 -38.69 13.91 -18.77
C GLU A 193 -37.23 13.84 -18.32
N TYR A 194 -36.93 12.86 -17.47
CA TYR A 194 -35.66 12.78 -16.75
C TYR A 194 -35.05 11.38 -16.82
N LEU A 195 -33.72 11.34 -16.83
CA LEU A 195 -32.93 10.16 -16.49
C LEU A 195 -32.73 10.14 -14.97
N LEU A 196 -33.15 9.06 -14.31
CA LEU A 196 -32.96 8.88 -12.87
C LEU A 196 -31.66 8.11 -12.60
N VAL A 197 -30.71 8.75 -11.91
CA VAL A 197 -29.36 8.20 -11.67
C VAL A 197 -29.12 8.06 -10.17
N TRP A 198 -28.54 6.94 -9.76
CA TRP A 198 -28.19 6.64 -8.37
C TRP A 198 -26.67 6.73 -8.15
N THR A 199 -26.24 7.28 -7.00
CA THR A 199 -24.84 7.24 -6.57
C THR A 199 -24.70 7.27 -5.05
N THR A 200 -23.66 6.61 -4.53
CA THR A 200 -23.20 6.70 -3.13
C THR A 200 -22.06 7.70 -2.94
N THR A 201 -21.64 8.38 -4.01
CA THR A 201 -20.52 9.33 -4.01
C THR A 201 -20.94 10.69 -4.56
N PRO A 202 -21.73 11.49 -3.82
CA PRO A 202 -22.21 12.80 -4.27
C PRO A 202 -21.10 13.75 -4.74
N TRP A 203 -19.91 13.64 -4.16
CA TRP A 203 -18.74 14.45 -4.50
C TRP A 203 -18.20 14.22 -5.93
N THR A 204 -18.60 13.13 -6.61
CA THR A 204 -18.24 12.86 -8.02
C THR A 204 -19.15 13.58 -9.02
N VAL A 205 -20.34 14.01 -8.60
CA VAL A 205 -21.38 14.59 -9.46
C VAL A 205 -20.92 15.86 -10.20
N PRO A 206 -20.18 16.81 -9.58
CA PRO A 206 -19.69 17.99 -10.29
C PRO A 206 -18.75 17.67 -11.46
N ALA A 207 -18.15 16.48 -11.48
CA ALA A 207 -17.28 15.99 -12.54
C ALA A 207 -17.98 15.05 -13.53
N ASN A 208 -19.32 14.97 -13.51
CA ASN A 208 -20.08 14.13 -14.44
C ASN A 208 -19.87 14.61 -15.90
N VAL A 209 -19.55 13.66 -16.77
CA VAL A 209 -19.30 13.92 -18.21
C VAL A 209 -20.30 13.24 -19.13
N PHE A 210 -20.87 12.11 -18.71
CA PHE A 210 -21.91 11.39 -19.44
C PHE A 210 -22.72 10.50 -18.48
N ILE A 211 -23.83 9.98 -18.98
CA ILE A 211 -24.64 8.93 -18.33
C ILE A 211 -24.49 7.67 -19.16
N SER A 212 -24.23 6.55 -18.50
CA SER A 212 -24.16 5.24 -19.15
C SER A 212 -25.46 4.47 -18.93
N VAL A 213 -25.90 3.77 -19.97
CA VAL A 213 -27.00 2.80 -19.91
C VAL A 213 -26.50 1.45 -20.42
N ASP A 214 -27.13 0.36 -20.00
CA ASP A 214 -26.82 -0.98 -20.51
C ASP A 214 -27.67 -1.25 -21.76
N GLU A 215 -27.02 -1.43 -22.91
CA GLU A 215 -27.68 -1.66 -24.20
C GLU A 215 -28.54 -2.93 -24.25
N LYS A 216 -28.31 -3.88 -23.33
CA LYS A 216 -29.03 -5.18 -23.29
C LYS A 216 -30.25 -5.14 -22.40
N LYS A 217 -30.50 -4.02 -21.73
CA LYS A 217 -31.59 -3.88 -20.77
C LYS A 217 -32.68 -3.01 -21.37
N GLU A 218 -33.92 -3.40 -21.09
CA GLU A 218 -35.09 -2.62 -21.45
C GLU A 218 -35.34 -1.55 -20.39
N TYR A 219 -35.75 -0.38 -20.85
CA TYR A 219 -36.05 0.77 -20.00
C TYR A 219 -37.48 1.22 -20.26
N ALA A 220 -38.24 1.38 -19.19
CA ALA A 220 -39.61 1.85 -19.21
C ALA A 220 -39.68 3.32 -18.80
N LEU A 221 -40.65 4.03 -19.38
CA LEU A 221 -41.01 5.38 -18.97
C LEU A 221 -42.07 5.29 -17.87
N VAL A 222 -41.73 5.72 -16.66
CA VAL A 222 -42.59 5.69 -15.48
C VAL A 222 -43.03 7.10 -15.14
N GLU A 223 -44.33 7.27 -14.85
CA GLU A 223 -44.87 8.55 -14.38
C GLU A 223 -44.77 8.63 -12.84
N GLY A 224 -44.15 9.68 -12.35
CA GLY A 224 -44.09 9.99 -10.92
C GLY A 224 -45.26 10.84 -10.46
N GLU A 225 -45.37 10.99 -9.13
CA GLU A 225 -46.53 11.61 -8.46
C GLU A 225 -46.84 13.06 -8.91
N GLN A 226 -45.85 13.78 -9.44
CA GLN A 226 -45.97 15.19 -9.83
C GLN A 226 -46.07 15.39 -11.36
N GLY A 227 -46.39 14.33 -12.11
CA GLY A 227 -46.45 14.34 -13.58
C GLY A 227 -45.06 14.44 -14.24
N GLU A 228 -44.01 14.13 -13.48
CA GLU A 228 -42.65 13.94 -13.99
C GLU A 228 -42.53 12.54 -14.58
N ARG A 229 -41.77 12.38 -15.66
CA ARG A 229 -41.57 11.09 -16.33
C ARG A 229 -40.11 10.67 -16.21
N TYR A 230 -39.89 9.46 -15.74
CA TYR A 230 -38.56 8.91 -15.45
C TYR A 230 -38.28 7.71 -16.32
N TRP A 231 -37.08 7.65 -16.88
CA TRP A 231 -36.57 6.41 -17.45
C TRP A 231 -35.98 5.54 -16.34
N MET A 232 -36.52 4.32 -16.20
CA MET A 232 -36.08 3.32 -15.24
C MET A 232 -35.90 1.97 -15.94
N MET A 233 -35.00 1.13 -15.43
CA MET A 233 -34.87 -0.24 -15.94
C MET A 233 -36.17 -1.00 -15.68
N ASP A 234 -36.73 -1.64 -16.70
CA ASP A 234 -38.07 -2.24 -16.67
C ASP A 234 -38.21 -3.27 -15.52
N GLU A 235 -37.19 -4.10 -15.31
CA GLU A 235 -37.11 -5.09 -14.22
C GLU A 235 -37.19 -4.49 -12.81
N LEU A 236 -36.93 -3.19 -12.64
CA LEU A 236 -36.98 -2.48 -11.36
C LEU A 236 -38.29 -1.71 -11.14
N VAL A 237 -39.18 -1.69 -12.13
CA VAL A 237 -40.49 -1.04 -12.01
C VAL A 237 -41.40 -1.94 -11.19
N PRO A 238 -41.93 -1.48 -10.04
CA PRO A 238 -42.87 -2.27 -9.26
C PRO A 238 -44.11 -2.60 -10.08
N SER A 239 -44.52 -3.88 -10.06
CA SER A 239 -45.75 -4.37 -10.69
C SER A 239 -47.01 -3.79 -10.06
#